data_AF-A0A2E8QK76-F1
#
_entry.id   AF-A0A2E8QK76-F1
#
_cell.length_a   1.000
_cell.length_b   1.000
_cell.length_c   1.000
_cell.angle_alpha   90.00
_cell.angle_beta   90.00
_cell.angle_gamma   90.00
#
_symmetry.space_group_name_H-M   'P 1'
#
loop_
_entity.id
_entity.type
_entity.pdbx_description
1 polymer ?
#
loop_
_entity_poly.entity_id
_entity_poly.type
_entity_poly.pdbx_seq_one_letter_code
_entity_poly.pdbx_strand_id
1 'polypeptide(L)'
;MKVAILASGGKDSTYASWWASLQGWEVVALVTVLVKGKDSMMFQLQNSWIAGLQAHSIGTSWKPVFSNGEEEKEIAELEMGIRGKDANLLPLEDLLPEGVEMPRDLEIQNGPLEIDGLVVGALRSDYQKTRIERMCERLGVRSFCPLWHKEPMDHMESLVSHGFEVVFTSVSCYGMGKEWVGRILNWESLRILEEASREFRFNLDGEGGEFETIVTDAPHMRRRIILDGEVVWSGSRGVLELKSCSLT
;
A
#
# COMPACT_ATOMS: atom_id res chain seq x y z
N MET A 1 -18.73 10.01 -7.89
CA MET A 1 -17.98 10.61 -6.77
C MET A 1 -16.52 10.61 -7.15
N LYS A 2 -15.81 11.67 -6.80
CA LYS A 2 -14.36 11.79 -6.91
C LYS A 2 -13.74 11.28 -5.61
N VAL A 3 -12.80 10.36 -5.68
CA VAL A 3 -12.14 9.82 -4.50
C VAL A 3 -10.63 9.81 -4.65
N ALA A 4 -9.94 9.94 -3.53
CA ALA A 4 -8.53 9.58 -3.42
C ALA A 4 -8.40 8.23 -2.72
N ILE A 5 -7.35 7.47 -3.03
CA ILE A 5 -7.01 6.22 -2.34
C ILE A 5 -5.77 6.47 -1.48
N LEU A 6 -5.83 6.13 -0.20
CA LEU A 6 -4.61 6.04 0.61
C LEU A 6 -3.86 4.76 0.22
N ALA A 7 -2.78 4.93 -0.54
CA ALA A 7 -2.06 3.88 -1.23
C ALA A 7 -0.68 3.63 -0.62
N SER A 8 -0.39 2.37 -0.33
CA SER A 8 0.89 1.90 0.20
C SER A 8 1.67 1.00 -0.76
N GLY A 9 1.07 0.61 -1.89
CA GLY A 9 1.64 -0.42 -2.78
C GLY A 9 1.21 -1.84 -2.44
N GLY A 10 0.78 -2.08 -1.21
CA GLY A 10 0.40 -3.40 -0.72
C GLY A 10 -0.96 -3.90 -1.20
N LYS A 11 -1.26 -5.16 -0.87
CA LYS A 11 -2.47 -5.87 -1.27
C LYS A 11 -3.76 -5.13 -0.89
N ASP A 12 -3.82 -4.55 0.30
CA ASP A 12 -5.06 -4.01 0.85
C ASP A 12 -5.41 -2.66 0.21
N SER A 13 -4.41 -1.79 0.05
CA SER A 13 -4.59 -0.50 -0.61
C SER A 13 -4.84 -0.64 -2.12
N THR A 14 -4.20 -1.61 -2.78
CA THR A 14 -4.44 -1.90 -4.20
C THR A 14 -5.81 -2.56 -4.43
N TYR A 15 -6.28 -3.38 -3.48
CA TYR A 15 -7.66 -3.87 -3.54
C TYR A 15 -8.66 -2.73 -3.33
N ALA A 16 -8.39 -1.80 -2.42
CA ALA A 16 -9.25 -0.65 -2.19
C ALA A 16 -9.37 0.26 -3.42
N SER A 17 -8.29 0.49 -4.18
CA SER A 17 -8.36 1.22 -5.45
C SER A 17 -9.19 0.50 -6.51
N TRP A 18 -9.02 -0.82 -6.63
CA TRP A 18 -9.83 -1.63 -7.53
C TRP A 18 -11.32 -1.59 -7.16
N TRP A 19 -11.63 -1.75 -5.86
CA TRP A 19 -12.99 -1.69 -5.35
C TRP A 19 -13.65 -0.34 -5.66
N ALA A 20 -12.93 0.78 -5.49
CA ALA A 20 -13.44 2.11 -5.82
C ALA A 20 -13.76 2.24 -7.32
N SER A 21 -12.93 1.66 -8.20
CA SER A 21 -13.19 1.60 -9.65
C SER A 21 -14.47 0.83 -9.96
N LEU A 22 -14.73 -0.30 -9.28
CA LEU A 22 -15.96 -1.08 -9.46
C LEU A 22 -17.23 -0.33 -9.02
N GLN A 23 -17.12 0.65 -8.11
CA GLN A 23 -18.25 1.51 -7.75
C GLN A 23 -18.59 2.55 -8.84
N GLY A 24 -17.80 2.61 -9.92
CA GLY A 24 -17.90 3.65 -10.94
C GLY A 24 -17.45 5.03 -10.43
N TRP A 25 -16.61 5.05 -9.39
CA TRP A 25 -16.06 6.30 -8.86
C TRP A 25 -14.82 6.71 -9.64
N GLU A 26 -14.61 8.02 -9.73
CA GLU A 26 -13.41 8.59 -10.33
C GLU A 26 -12.30 8.58 -9.27
N VAL A 27 -11.29 7.74 -9.47
CA VAL A 27 -10.08 7.76 -8.65
C VAL A 27 -9.20 8.89 -9.16
N VAL A 28 -9.11 9.98 -8.39
CA VAL A 28 -8.41 11.21 -8.79
C VAL A 28 -6.91 11.06 -8.57
N ALA A 29 -6.52 10.43 -7.46
CA ALA A 29 -5.13 10.23 -7.09
C ALA A 29 -4.94 9.00 -6.19
N LEU A 30 -3.79 8.34 -6.32
CA LEU A 30 -3.22 7.53 -5.25
C LEU A 30 -2.39 8.44 -4.33
N VAL A 31 -2.76 8.53 -3.06
CA VAL A 31 -2.08 9.34 -2.05
C VAL A 31 -1.21 8.42 -1.20
N THR A 32 0.09 8.68 -1.16
CA THR A 32 1.04 7.81 -0.45
C THR A 32 1.80 8.61 0.58
N VAL A 33 1.76 8.19 1.84
CA VAL A 33 2.62 8.76 2.87
C VAL A 33 3.98 8.06 2.84
N LEU A 34 5.02 8.79 2.45
CA LEU A 34 6.40 8.35 2.42
C LEU A 34 7.06 8.74 3.74
N VAL A 35 7.24 7.75 4.62
CA VAL A 35 7.81 7.94 5.96
C VAL A 35 9.33 7.76 5.92
N LYS A 36 10.09 8.76 6.39
CA LYS A 36 11.55 8.69 6.56
C LYS A 36 12.00 8.02 7.86
N GLY A 37 11.09 7.95 8.84
CA GLY A 37 11.33 7.34 10.13
C GLY A 37 11.66 5.85 10.03
N LYS A 38 12.27 5.30 11.08
CA LYS A 38 12.57 3.86 11.16
C LYS A 38 11.36 3.01 11.55
N ASP A 39 10.29 3.65 12.00
CA ASP A 39 9.08 3.01 12.50
C ASP A 39 7.87 3.90 12.22
N SER A 40 6.71 3.29 11.98
CA SER A 40 5.41 3.95 11.89
C SER A 40 4.31 2.94 12.24
N MET A 41 3.46 3.30 13.20
CA MET A 41 2.26 2.51 13.53
C MET A 41 1.11 2.75 12.54
N MET A 42 1.21 3.78 11.69
CA MET A 42 0.12 4.22 10.81
C MET A 42 0.33 3.78 9.37
N PHE A 43 1.56 3.84 8.85
CA PHE A 43 1.83 3.69 7.43
C PHE A 43 2.91 2.64 7.15
N GLN A 44 2.75 1.95 6.02
CA GLN A 44 3.76 1.05 5.49
C GLN A 44 5.02 1.82 5.11
N LEU A 45 6.15 1.42 5.67
CA LEU A 45 7.44 2.08 5.44
C LEU A 45 8.11 1.58 4.16
N GLN A 46 8.14 0.26 3.97
CA GLN A 46 8.94 -0.37 2.93
C GLN A 46 8.24 -0.31 1.58
N ASN A 47 9.00 0.16 0.58
CA ASN A 47 8.63 0.15 -0.84
C ASN A 47 7.32 0.88 -1.18
N SER A 48 6.83 1.76 -0.30
CA SER A 48 5.55 2.46 -0.50
C SER A 48 5.54 3.39 -1.71
N TRP A 49 6.72 3.84 -2.15
CA TRP A 49 6.93 4.57 -3.41
C TRP A 49 6.43 3.80 -4.64
N ILE A 50 6.27 2.47 -4.58
CA ILE A 50 5.73 1.67 -5.70
C ILE A 50 4.29 2.06 -6.07
N ALA A 51 3.57 2.69 -5.16
CA ALA A 51 2.25 3.26 -5.44
C ALA A 51 2.30 4.28 -6.59
N GLY A 52 3.44 4.95 -6.84
CA GLY A 52 3.62 5.80 -8.02
C GLY A 52 3.60 5.01 -9.34
N LEU A 53 4.26 3.85 -9.38
CA LEU A 53 4.21 2.95 -10.55
C LEU A 53 2.81 2.37 -10.75
N GLN A 54 2.13 2.03 -9.66
CA GLN A 54 0.73 1.58 -9.69
C GLN A 54 -0.19 2.68 -10.22
N ALA A 55 -0.03 3.93 -9.75
CA ALA A 55 -0.81 5.07 -10.24
C ALA A 55 -0.65 5.25 -11.76
N HIS A 56 0.59 5.22 -12.25
CA HIS A 56 0.86 5.32 -13.68
C HIS A 56 0.24 4.14 -14.46
N SER A 57 0.36 2.91 -13.95
CA SER A 57 -0.25 1.74 -14.57
C SER A 57 -1.77 1.79 -14.64
N ILE A 58 -2.43 2.25 -13.57
CA ILE A 58 -3.88 2.44 -13.51
C ILE A 58 -4.32 3.58 -14.44
N GLY A 59 -3.45 4.57 -14.66
CA GLY A 59 -3.74 5.78 -15.40
C GLY A 59 -4.38 6.87 -14.53
N THR A 60 -3.96 6.96 -13.27
CA THR A 60 -4.34 8.01 -12.32
C THR A 60 -3.10 8.79 -11.87
N SER A 61 -3.29 9.98 -11.31
CA SER A 61 -2.21 10.75 -10.72
C SER A 61 -1.70 10.12 -9.41
N TRP A 62 -0.45 10.44 -9.05
CA TRP A 62 0.14 10.06 -7.78
C TRP A 62 0.43 11.30 -6.93
N LYS A 63 0.07 11.24 -5.65
CA LYS A 63 0.34 12.29 -4.68
C LYS A 63 1.22 11.75 -3.53
N PRO A 64 2.55 11.95 -3.60
CA PRO A 64 3.40 11.69 -2.45
C PRO A 64 3.16 12.75 -1.37
N VAL A 65 3.05 12.30 -0.13
CA VAL A 65 3.04 13.14 1.08
C VAL A 65 4.17 12.68 1.97
N PHE A 66 4.98 13.60 2.48
CA PHE A 66 6.19 13.25 3.22
C PHE A 66 5.97 13.35 4.72
N SER A 67 6.48 12.36 5.47
CA SER A 67 6.44 12.35 6.93
C SER A 67 7.76 11.92 7.54
N ASN A 68 8.08 12.45 8.72
CA ASN A 68 9.21 11.97 9.51
C ASN A 68 8.87 10.74 10.37
N GLY A 69 7.62 10.26 10.36
CA GLY A 69 7.18 9.11 11.16
C GLY A 69 6.92 9.46 12.63
N GLU A 70 6.69 10.74 12.91
CA GLU A 70 6.33 11.18 14.25
C GLU A 70 4.83 10.92 14.48
N GLU A 71 4.53 10.11 15.50
CA GLU A 71 3.17 9.80 15.91
C GLU A 71 2.34 11.08 16.09
N GLU A 72 1.08 11.05 15.67
CA GLU A 72 0.14 12.20 15.60
C GLU A 72 0.48 13.28 14.56
N LYS A 73 1.75 13.51 14.19
CA LYS A 73 2.10 14.46 13.11
C LYS A 73 1.81 13.91 11.73
N GLU A 74 2.03 12.62 11.54
CA GLU A 74 1.75 11.85 10.32
C GLU A 74 0.37 12.13 9.69
N ILE A 75 -0.66 12.21 10.53
CA ILE A 75 -2.03 12.45 10.07
C ILE A 75 -2.25 13.92 9.73
N ALA A 76 -1.63 14.84 10.47
CA ALA A 76 -1.68 16.26 10.14
C ALA A 76 -0.93 16.55 8.83
N GLU A 77 0.19 15.86 8.58
CA GLU A 77 0.95 15.95 7.33
C GLU A 77 0.14 15.39 6.15
N LEU A 78 -0.51 14.24 6.31
CA LEU A 78 -1.47 13.72 5.32
C LEU A 78 -2.60 14.72 5.03
N GLU A 79 -3.19 15.33 6.07
CA GLU A 79 -4.24 16.33 5.93
C GLU A 79 -3.75 17.57 5.17
N MET A 80 -2.56 18.07 5.50
CA MET A 80 -1.92 19.19 4.81
C MET A 80 -1.64 18.86 3.36
N GLY A 81 -1.18 17.63 3.08
CA GLY A 81 -0.92 17.16 1.74
C GLY A 81 -2.18 17.14 0.90
N ILE A 82 -3.27 16.54 1.40
CA ILE A 82 -4.57 16.53 0.71
C ILE A 82 -5.06 17.97 0.43
N ARG A 83 -4.83 18.92 1.34
CA ARG A 83 -5.17 20.35 1.16
C ARG A 83 -4.20 21.12 0.26
N GLY A 84 -3.12 20.50 -0.22
CA GLY A 84 -2.11 21.16 -1.04
C GLY A 84 -1.26 22.18 -0.28
N LYS A 85 -1.10 22.01 1.03
CA LYS A 85 -0.33 22.90 1.91
C LYS A 85 0.98 22.27 2.39
N ASP A 86 1.54 21.35 1.61
CA ASP A 86 2.78 20.65 1.96
C ASP A 86 3.94 21.63 2.14
N ALA A 87 4.46 21.70 3.36
CA ALA A 87 5.63 22.52 3.71
C ALA A 87 6.96 21.81 3.41
N ASN A 88 6.92 20.48 3.27
CA ASN A 88 8.09 19.62 3.13
C ASN A 88 8.14 19.02 1.72
N LEU A 89 8.33 19.83 0.68
CA LEU A 89 8.63 19.32 -0.66
C LEU A 89 10.06 18.80 -0.66
N LEU A 90 10.24 17.50 -0.44
CA LEU A 90 11.49 16.83 -0.71
C LEU A 90 11.51 16.41 -2.19
N PRO A 91 12.66 16.51 -2.87
CA PRO A 91 12.83 15.86 -4.17
C PRO A 91 12.48 14.39 -4.05
N LEU A 92 11.64 13.89 -4.98
CA LEU A 92 11.28 12.47 -5.05
C LEU A 92 12.52 11.57 -5.12
N GLU A 93 13.55 12.04 -5.83
CA GLU A 93 14.85 11.41 -5.99
C GLU A 93 15.53 11.07 -4.64
N ASP A 94 15.29 11.86 -3.59
CA ASP A 94 15.89 11.64 -2.26
C ASP A 94 15.22 10.50 -1.48
N LEU A 95 14.10 9.97 -1.97
CA LEU A 95 13.30 8.93 -1.30
C LEU A 95 13.15 7.66 -2.12
N LEU A 96 13.51 7.71 -3.40
CA LEU A 96 13.61 6.51 -4.21
C LEU A 96 14.92 5.79 -3.87
N PRO A 97 14.91 4.45 -3.76
CA PRO A 97 16.15 3.68 -3.68
C PRO A 97 17.07 3.99 -4.87
N GLU A 98 18.38 3.90 -4.67
CA GLU A 98 19.34 4.02 -5.76
C GLU A 98 19.02 2.99 -6.86
N GLY A 99 18.89 3.45 -8.10
CA GLY A 99 18.56 2.60 -9.25
C GLY A 99 17.06 2.47 -9.57
N VAL A 100 16.18 3.04 -8.73
CA VAL A 100 14.74 3.12 -9.02
C VAL A 100 14.43 4.39 -9.80
N GLU A 101 13.94 4.24 -11.03
CA GLU A 101 13.44 5.35 -11.85
C GLU A 101 11.91 5.29 -11.96
N MET A 102 11.26 6.44 -11.74
CA MET A 102 9.84 6.60 -12.01
C MET A 102 9.60 6.92 -13.49
N PRO A 103 8.44 6.52 -14.06
CA PRO A 103 8.08 6.89 -15.43
C PRO A 103 8.12 8.40 -15.61
N ARG A 104 8.74 8.88 -16.69
CA ARG A 104 8.90 10.33 -16.95
C ARG A 104 7.58 11.06 -17.14
N ASP A 105 6.56 10.34 -17.57
CA ASP A 105 5.19 10.79 -17.79
C ASP A 105 4.26 10.41 -16.63
N LEU A 106 4.81 10.03 -15.47
CA LEU A 106 4.03 9.91 -14.23
C LEU A 106 3.46 11.28 -13.84
N GLU A 107 2.13 11.36 -13.78
CA GLU A 107 1.44 12.56 -13.34
C GLU A 107 1.52 12.69 -11.82
N ILE A 108 2.32 13.64 -11.34
CA ILE A 108 2.43 13.97 -9.92
C ILE A 108 1.40 15.05 -9.58
N GLN A 109 0.47 14.73 -8.69
CA GLN A 109 -0.60 15.62 -8.23
C GLN A 109 -0.08 16.62 -7.20
N ASN A 110 0.27 17.79 -7.72
CA ASN A 110 0.66 18.94 -6.92
C ASN A 110 -0.56 19.76 -6.48
N GLY A 111 -0.50 20.33 -5.28
CA GLY A 111 -1.59 21.15 -4.75
C GLY A 111 -2.76 20.34 -4.17
N PRO A 112 -3.92 20.99 -3.96
CA PRO A 112 -5.08 20.41 -3.28
C PRO A 112 -5.76 19.33 -4.13
N LEU A 113 -6.35 18.34 -3.43
CA LEU A 113 -7.22 17.34 -4.02
C LEU A 113 -8.68 17.76 -3.93
N GLU A 114 -9.37 17.79 -5.07
CA GLU A 114 -10.82 17.96 -5.13
C GLU A 114 -11.50 16.58 -5.09
N ILE A 115 -11.80 16.11 -3.88
CA ILE A 115 -12.38 14.78 -3.64
C ILE A 115 -13.64 14.87 -2.76
N ASP A 116 -14.59 13.98 -3.03
CA ASP A 116 -15.77 13.75 -2.20
C ASP A 116 -15.48 12.78 -1.04
N GLY A 117 -14.44 11.96 -1.18
CA GLY A 117 -14.05 10.98 -0.17
C GLY A 117 -12.64 10.41 -0.30
N LEU A 118 -12.16 9.85 0.80
CA LEU A 118 -10.91 9.11 0.90
C LEU A 118 -11.22 7.63 1.14
N VAL A 119 -10.63 6.75 0.34
CA VAL A 119 -10.75 5.30 0.48
C VAL A 119 -9.46 4.74 1.08
N VAL A 120 -9.59 3.89 2.09
CA VAL A 120 -8.45 3.32 2.82
C VAL A 120 -8.56 1.80 2.91
N GLY A 121 -7.45 1.10 2.67
CA GLY A 121 -7.36 -0.36 2.76
C GLY A 121 -7.21 -0.92 4.18
N ALA A 122 -7.71 -0.24 5.22
CA ALA A 122 -7.57 -0.73 6.60
C ALA A 122 -8.47 -1.97 6.83
N LEU A 123 -7.93 -3.04 7.41
CA LEU A 123 -8.68 -4.28 7.65
C LEU A 123 -9.38 -4.26 9.01
N ARG A 124 -8.64 -4.09 10.12
CA ARG A 124 -9.16 -4.25 11.49
C ARG A 124 -8.53 -3.32 12.54
N SER A 125 -7.53 -2.51 12.22
CA SER A 125 -6.94 -1.53 13.14
C SER A 125 -7.87 -0.35 13.46
N ASP A 126 -8.50 -0.36 14.64
CA ASP A 126 -9.37 0.73 15.12
C ASP A 126 -8.60 2.04 15.25
N TYR A 127 -7.32 1.91 15.58
CA TYR A 127 -6.36 2.99 15.74
C TYR A 127 -6.15 3.75 14.42
N GLN A 128 -5.87 3.03 13.32
CA GLN A 128 -5.74 3.63 12.00
C GLN A 128 -7.07 4.24 11.54
N LYS A 129 -8.15 3.48 11.65
CA LYS A 129 -9.49 3.90 11.18
C LYS A 129 -9.96 5.18 11.87
N THR A 130 -9.92 5.23 13.20
CA THR A 130 -10.42 6.37 13.97
C THR A 130 -9.69 7.66 13.61
N ARG A 131 -8.37 7.60 13.40
CA ARG A 131 -7.58 8.79 13.06
C ARG A 131 -7.85 9.28 11.64
N ILE A 132 -7.99 8.36 10.68
CA ILE A 132 -8.37 8.70 9.31
C ILE A 132 -9.77 9.28 9.26
N GLU A 133 -10.74 8.71 9.97
CA GLU A 133 -12.12 9.23 10.00
C GLU A 133 -12.17 10.64 10.58
N ARG A 134 -11.46 10.89 11.69
CA ARG A 134 -11.35 12.23 12.28
C ARG A 134 -10.70 13.23 11.32
N MET A 135 -9.70 12.79 10.54
CA MET A 135 -9.08 13.63 9.51
C MET A 135 -10.06 13.94 8.38
N CYS A 136 -10.78 12.93 7.88
CA CYS A 136 -11.79 13.10 6.82
C CYS A 136 -12.89 14.07 7.25
N GLU A 137 -13.36 13.98 8.50
CA GLU A 137 -14.33 14.92 9.08
C GLU A 137 -13.80 16.37 9.04
N ARG A 138 -12.54 16.60 9.44
CA ARG A 138 -11.91 17.94 9.36
C ARG A 138 -11.70 18.42 7.93
N LEU A 139 -11.54 17.52 6.98
CA LEU A 139 -11.43 17.81 5.55
C LEU A 139 -12.81 18.05 4.89
N GLY A 140 -13.90 17.66 5.54
CA GLY A 140 -15.24 17.71 4.97
C GLY A 140 -15.49 16.65 3.87
N VAL A 141 -14.74 15.54 3.91
CA VAL A 141 -14.82 14.45 2.92
C VAL A 141 -15.27 13.16 3.59
N ARG A 142 -15.84 12.23 2.82
CA ARG A 142 -16.27 10.92 3.35
C ARG A 142 -15.09 9.98 3.53
N SER A 143 -15.09 9.19 4.61
CA SER A 143 -14.14 8.08 4.80
C SER A 143 -14.77 6.76 4.34
N PHE A 144 -14.06 5.98 3.53
CA PHE A 144 -14.49 4.65 3.08
C PHE A 144 -13.43 3.59 3.40
N CYS A 145 -13.81 2.55 4.14
CA CYS A 145 -12.93 1.41 4.46
C CYS A 145 -13.58 0.10 3.95
N PRO A 146 -13.42 -0.26 2.66
CA PRO A 146 -14.15 -1.38 2.05
C PRO A 146 -13.75 -2.77 2.55
N LEU A 147 -12.60 -2.86 3.23
CA LEU A 147 -12.08 -4.11 3.78
C LEU A 147 -12.35 -4.27 5.28
N TRP A 148 -12.99 -3.27 5.90
CA TRP A 148 -13.18 -3.23 7.35
C TRP A 148 -14.02 -4.41 7.85
N HIS A 149 -13.47 -5.19 8.80
CA HIS A 149 -14.06 -6.42 9.33
C HIS A 149 -14.36 -7.51 8.28
N LYS A 150 -13.71 -7.49 7.11
CA LYS A 150 -13.74 -8.66 6.24
C LYS A 150 -13.03 -9.84 6.90
N GLU A 151 -13.53 -11.03 6.60
CA GLU A 151 -12.92 -12.28 7.04
C GLU A 151 -11.57 -12.46 6.30
N PRO A 152 -10.48 -12.81 7.01
CA PRO A 152 -9.14 -12.91 6.42
C PRO A 152 -9.02 -13.84 5.21
N MET A 153 -9.64 -15.03 5.27
CA MET A 153 -9.61 -15.99 4.17
C MET A 153 -10.37 -15.46 2.95
N ASP A 154 -11.58 -14.92 3.14
CA ASP A 154 -12.37 -14.31 2.06
C ASP A 154 -11.58 -13.20 1.35
N HIS A 155 -10.85 -12.37 2.11
CA HIS A 155 -10.01 -11.31 1.53
C HIS A 155 -8.85 -11.89 0.71
N MET A 156 -8.12 -12.85 1.26
CA MET A 156 -6.98 -13.47 0.58
C MET A 156 -7.40 -14.28 -0.66
N GLU A 157 -8.50 -15.03 -0.58
CA GLU A 157 -9.11 -15.70 -1.72
C GLU A 157 -9.59 -14.71 -2.78
N SER A 158 -10.14 -13.56 -2.37
CA SER A 158 -10.55 -12.52 -3.30
C SER A 158 -9.38 -11.96 -4.10
N LEU A 159 -8.20 -11.78 -3.49
CA LEU A 159 -7.00 -11.33 -4.21
C LEU A 159 -6.62 -12.32 -5.31
N VAL A 160 -6.56 -13.61 -4.98
CA VAL A 160 -6.18 -14.66 -5.94
C VAL A 160 -7.24 -14.83 -7.03
N SER A 161 -8.51 -14.91 -6.66
CA SER A 161 -9.62 -15.16 -7.59
C SER A 161 -9.86 -14.02 -8.58
N HIS A 162 -9.62 -12.78 -8.16
CA HIS A 162 -9.73 -11.62 -9.05
C HIS A 162 -8.46 -11.36 -9.86
N GLY A 163 -7.39 -12.14 -9.69
CA GLY A 163 -6.17 -12.02 -10.50
C GLY A 163 -5.22 -10.91 -10.06
N PHE A 164 -5.13 -10.65 -8.75
CA PHE A 164 -4.07 -9.81 -8.20
C PHE A 164 -2.77 -10.61 -8.11
N GLU A 165 -1.70 -10.08 -8.68
CA GLU A 165 -0.35 -10.62 -8.51
C GLU A 165 0.28 -9.95 -7.28
N VAL A 166 0.12 -10.60 -6.12
CA VAL A 166 0.64 -10.12 -4.84
C VAL A 166 1.97 -10.78 -4.55
N VAL A 167 3.02 -9.98 -4.33
CA VAL A 167 4.37 -10.44 -3.96
C VAL A 167 4.61 -10.15 -2.49
N PHE A 168 5.05 -11.15 -1.73
CA PHE A 168 5.49 -10.98 -0.35
C PHE A 168 6.88 -10.33 -0.33
N THR A 169 6.97 -9.12 0.24
CA THR A 169 8.23 -8.35 0.24
C THR A 169 8.92 -8.33 1.58
N SER A 170 8.22 -8.62 2.67
CA SER A 170 8.87 -8.87 3.94
C SER A 170 8.11 -9.91 4.73
N VAL A 171 8.80 -10.61 5.62
CA VAL A 171 8.22 -11.53 6.59
C VAL A 171 8.91 -11.31 7.93
N SER A 172 8.13 -11.30 9.01
CA SER A 172 8.62 -11.01 10.35
C SER A 172 7.99 -11.87 11.46
N CYS A 173 7.26 -12.92 11.08
CA CYS A 173 6.60 -13.83 12.01
C CYS A 173 7.21 -15.25 12.00
N TYR A 174 6.99 -15.97 13.10
CA TYR A 174 7.33 -17.39 13.16
C TYR A 174 6.36 -18.19 12.26
N GLY A 175 6.87 -19.19 11.54
CA GLY A 175 6.11 -19.97 10.56
C GLY A 175 6.27 -19.53 9.11
N MET A 176 6.91 -18.38 8.84
CA MET A 176 7.27 -17.94 7.49
C MET A 176 8.79 -17.84 7.35
N GLY A 177 9.37 -18.71 6.52
CA GLY A 177 10.80 -18.71 6.22
C GLY A 177 11.21 -17.82 5.04
N LYS A 178 12.50 -17.90 4.68
CA LYS A 178 13.12 -17.11 3.59
C LYS A 178 12.43 -17.31 2.24
N GLU A 179 11.88 -18.50 2.01
CA GLU A 179 11.16 -18.90 0.80
C GLU A 179 9.89 -18.09 0.52
N TRP A 180 9.37 -17.37 1.51
CA TRP A 180 8.22 -16.47 1.31
C TRP A 180 8.62 -15.15 0.69
N VAL A 181 9.84 -14.66 0.92
CA VAL A 181 10.27 -13.37 0.39
C VAL A 181 10.46 -13.46 -1.12
N GLY A 182 9.73 -12.63 -1.87
CA GLY A 182 9.64 -12.68 -3.33
C GLY A 182 8.65 -13.71 -3.88
N ARG A 183 7.96 -14.47 -3.01
CA ARG A 183 6.93 -15.42 -3.42
C ARG A 183 5.67 -14.68 -3.89
N ILE A 184 4.99 -15.24 -4.89
CA ILE A 184 3.69 -14.76 -5.36
C ILE A 184 2.57 -15.48 -4.60
N LEU A 185 1.53 -14.74 -4.21
CA LEU A 185 0.28 -15.28 -3.69
C LEU A 185 -0.54 -15.93 -4.82
N ASN A 186 -0.69 -17.25 -4.75
CA ASN A 186 -1.59 -18.05 -5.58
C ASN A 186 -2.32 -19.08 -4.70
N TRP A 187 -3.18 -19.91 -5.29
CA TRP A 187 -3.95 -20.92 -4.55
C TRP A 187 -3.06 -21.92 -3.77
N GLU A 188 -1.90 -22.29 -4.31
CA GLU A 188 -0.97 -23.19 -3.64
C GLU A 188 -0.31 -22.51 -2.43
N SER A 189 0.23 -21.30 -2.62
CA SER A 189 0.85 -20.57 -1.52
C SER A 189 -0.17 -20.16 -0.46
N LEU A 190 -1.41 -19.83 -0.85
CA LEU A 190 -2.48 -19.48 0.09
C LEU A 190 -2.81 -20.66 1.01
N ARG A 191 -2.93 -21.88 0.46
CA ARG A 191 -3.14 -23.08 1.27
C ARG A 191 -2.01 -23.32 2.26
N ILE A 192 -0.76 -23.16 1.82
CA ILE A 192 0.41 -23.31 2.71
C ILE A 192 0.40 -22.22 3.80
N LEU A 193 0.02 -20.98 3.44
CA LEU A 193 -0.08 -19.87 4.39
C LEU A 193 -1.17 -20.12 5.43
N GLU A 194 -2.31 -20.67 5.02
CA GLU A 194 -3.44 -21.01 5.91
C GLU A 194 -3.07 -22.13 6.90
N GLU A 195 -2.37 -23.16 6.44
CA GLU A 195 -1.85 -24.22 7.31
C GLU A 195 -0.85 -23.63 8.33
N ALA A 196 0.09 -22.79 7.86
CA ALA A 196 1.07 -22.13 8.72
C ALA A 196 0.42 -21.14 9.71
N SER A 197 -0.58 -20.36 9.28
CA SER A 197 -1.25 -19.39 10.14
C SER A 197 -2.02 -20.07 11.27
N ARG A 198 -2.60 -21.25 11.02
CA ARG A 198 -3.25 -22.08 12.05
C ARG A 198 -2.25 -22.68 13.02
N GLU A 199 -1.13 -23.22 12.52
CA GLU A 199 -0.09 -23.85 13.35
C GLU A 199 0.61 -22.82 14.24
N PHE A 200 1.04 -21.71 13.66
CA PHE A 200 1.87 -20.69 14.32
C PHE A 200 1.07 -19.52 14.87
N ARG A 201 -0.26 -19.50 14.64
CA ARG A 201 -1.24 -18.55 15.22
C ARG A 201 -0.95 -17.08 14.89
N PHE A 202 -0.64 -16.82 13.62
CA PHE A 202 -0.44 -15.48 13.09
C PHE A 202 -1.59 -15.06 12.17
N ASN A 203 -1.74 -13.77 11.87
CA ASN A 203 -2.85 -13.30 11.04
C ASN A 203 -2.64 -13.69 9.56
N LEU A 204 -3.59 -14.44 8.99
CA LEU A 204 -3.52 -14.95 7.61
C LEU A 204 -3.34 -13.85 6.55
N ASP A 205 -3.95 -12.68 6.78
CA ASP A 205 -3.89 -11.51 5.91
C ASP A 205 -2.80 -10.51 6.32
N GLY A 206 -1.95 -10.84 7.30
CA GLY A 206 -0.79 -10.03 7.67
C GLY A 206 -1.12 -8.71 8.40
N GLU A 207 -2.34 -8.53 8.89
CA GLU A 207 -2.78 -7.30 9.60
C GLU A 207 -1.89 -6.93 10.81
N GLY A 208 -1.25 -7.91 11.44
CA GLY A 208 -0.37 -7.71 12.60
C GLY A 208 1.07 -7.35 12.22
N GLY A 209 1.37 -7.13 10.94
CA GLY A 209 2.73 -6.90 10.43
C GLY A 209 3.53 -8.19 10.24
N GLU A 210 2.86 -9.35 10.18
CA GLU A 210 3.49 -10.65 9.94
C GLU A 210 4.30 -10.66 8.64
N PHE A 211 3.75 -10.01 7.61
CA PHE A 211 4.38 -9.86 6.32
C PHE A 211 3.89 -8.58 5.64
N GLU A 212 4.75 -8.01 4.80
CA GLU A 212 4.38 -6.93 3.89
C GLU A 212 4.29 -7.45 2.46
N THR A 213 3.47 -6.77 1.65
CA THR A 213 3.25 -7.14 0.26
C THR A 213 3.37 -5.95 -0.67
N ILE A 214 3.58 -6.26 -1.94
CA ILE A 214 3.43 -5.33 -3.06
C ILE A 214 2.53 -6.01 -4.10
N VAL A 215 1.66 -5.26 -4.76
CA VAL A 215 0.92 -5.74 -5.92
C VAL A 215 1.61 -5.31 -7.21
N THR A 216 2.02 -6.28 -8.02
CA THR A 216 2.72 -6.07 -9.30
C THR A 216 1.77 -6.02 -10.50
N ASP A 217 0.60 -6.64 -10.38
CA ASP A 217 -0.43 -6.68 -11.42
C ASP A 217 -1.81 -6.82 -10.79
N ALA A 218 -2.83 -6.19 -11.38
CA ALA A 218 -4.21 -6.23 -10.89
C ALA A 218 -5.20 -5.90 -12.00
N PRO A 219 -6.50 -6.23 -11.89
CA PRO A 219 -7.46 -6.08 -12.99
C PRO A 219 -7.66 -4.67 -13.54
N HIS A 220 -7.35 -3.64 -12.75
CA HIS A 220 -7.48 -2.23 -13.13
C HIS A 220 -6.15 -1.59 -13.54
N MET A 221 -5.05 -2.36 -13.52
CA MET A 221 -3.73 -1.93 -13.96
C MET A 221 -3.58 -2.24 -15.47
N ARG A 222 -2.98 -1.32 -16.22
CA ARG A 222 -2.75 -1.48 -17.68
C ARG A 222 -1.41 -2.10 -18.01
N ARG A 223 -0.45 -2.00 -17.09
CA ARG A 223 0.93 -2.50 -17.21
C ARG A 223 1.34 -3.20 -15.93
N ARG A 224 2.09 -4.27 -16.05
CA ARG A 224 2.66 -4.98 -14.91
C ARG A 224 3.90 -4.26 -14.41
N ILE A 225 4.12 -4.30 -13.10
CA ILE A 225 5.37 -3.88 -12.47
C ILE A 225 6.31 -5.08 -12.39
N ILE A 226 7.50 -4.96 -12.98
CA ILE A 226 8.58 -5.93 -12.85
C ILE A 226 9.44 -5.50 -11.68
N LEU A 227 9.69 -6.43 -10.75
CA LEU A 227 10.56 -6.23 -9.60
C LEU A 227 11.88 -6.98 -9.81
N ASP A 228 12.98 -6.32 -9.49
CA ASP A 228 14.30 -6.93 -9.38
C ASP A 228 14.90 -6.58 -8.01
N GLY A 229 15.43 -7.57 -7.31
CA GLY A 229 15.87 -7.41 -5.94
C GLY A 229 16.50 -8.67 -5.35
N GLU A 230 17.03 -8.52 -4.14
CA GLU A 230 17.69 -9.61 -3.41
C GLU A 230 17.00 -9.90 -2.09
N VAL A 231 16.96 -11.19 -1.73
CA VAL A 231 16.41 -11.61 -0.45
C VAL A 231 17.46 -11.47 0.65
N VAL A 232 17.26 -10.51 1.53
CA VAL A 232 18.04 -10.32 2.75
C VAL A 232 17.35 -11.03 3.90
N TRP A 233 18.07 -11.94 4.57
CA TRP A 233 17.55 -12.74 5.67
C TRP A 233 18.36 -12.50 6.95
N SER A 234 17.67 -12.11 8.01
CA SER A 234 18.23 -11.75 9.32
C SER A 234 17.63 -12.64 10.40
N GLY A 235 18.04 -13.91 10.44
CA GLY A 235 17.62 -14.89 11.45
C GLY A 235 16.15 -15.29 11.35
N SER A 236 15.25 -14.45 11.85
CA SER A 236 13.80 -14.65 11.90
C SER A 236 13.00 -13.66 11.04
N ARG A 237 13.68 -12.73 10.35
CA ARG A 237 13.04 -11.74 9.46
C ARG A 237 13.67 -11.80 8.08
N GLY A 238 12.84 -11.59 7.06
CA GLY A 238 13.27 -11.51 5.67
C GLY A 238 12.70 -10.29 4.98
N VAL A 239 13.48 -9.66 4.10
CA VAL A 239 13.05 -8.52 3.29
C VAL A 239 13.57 -8.70 1.87
N LEU A 240 12.74 -8.33 0.89
CA LEU A 240 13.11 -8.19 -0.51
C LEU A 240 13.67 -6.77 -0.69
N GLU A 241 14.99 -6.67 -0.77
CA GLU A 241 15.68 -5.42 -1.07
C GLU A 241 15.60 -5.18 -2.58
N LEU A 242 14.72 -4.27 -2.99
CA LEU A 242 14.52 -3.94 -4.40
C LEU A 242 15.72 -3.14 -4.92
N LYS A 243 16.33 -3.65 -6.00
CA LYS A 243 17.43 -3.01 -6.73
C LYS A 243 16.91 -2.17 -7.88
N SER A 244 15.88 -2.65 -8.56
CA SER A 244 15.23 -1.91 -9.63
C SER A 244 13.78 -2.34 -9.81
N CYS A 245 13.01 -1.50 -10.46
CA CYS A 245 11.63 -1.79 -10.82
C CYS A 245 11.29 -1.07 -12.12
N SER A 246 10.40 -1.65 -12.93
CA SER A 246 9.97 -1.06 -14.20
C SER A 246 8.55 -1.49 -14.56
N LEU A 247 7.94 -0.82 -15.53
CA LEU A 247 6.66 -1.23 -16.11
C LEU A 247 6.88 -1.92 -17.46
N THR A 248 6.06 -2.94 -17.76
CA THR A 248 6.00 -3.62 -19.07
C THR A 248 5.45 -2.74 -20.18
#